data_AF-A0A1V9KJZ2-F1
#
_entry.id   AF-A0A1V9KJZ2-F1
#
_cell.length_a   1.000
_cell.length_b   1.000
_cell.length_c   1.000
_cell.angle_alpha   90.00
_cell.angle_beta   90.00
_cell.angle_gamma   90.00
#
_symmetry.space_group_name_H-M   'P 1'
#
loop_
_entity.id
_entity.type
_entity.pdbx_description
1 polymer ?
#
loop_
_entity_poly.entity_id
_entity_poly.type
_entity_poly.pdbx_seq_one_letter_code
_entity_poly.pdbx_strand_id
1 'polypeptide(L)'
;MNEPSSNDGRIFRRETEWVVNEIAQGLRMLDSGVGWFSGLAPEGRQEVLQEVTGYAMQAHITSADGRAGVARSGVKPTANPSVMICMDPPRYGFAGLPAAEHVTAFRVLVSVFAVADTRRRETYCKGACTHGWHNLAPATE
;
A
#
# COMPACT_ATOMS: atom_id res chain seq x y z
N MET A 1 -9.48 -8.75 -28.38
CA MET A 1 -9.26 -9.01 -26.95
C MET A 1 -7.79 -9.27 -26.80
N ASN A 2 -7.01 -8.26 -26.40
CA ASN A 2 -5.59 -8.45 -26.12
C ASN A 2 -5.52 -8.86 -24.65
N GLU A 3 -5.22 -10.12 -24.38
CA GLU A 3 -4.76 -10.52 -23.06
C GLU A 3 -3.50 -9.71 -22.75
N PRO A 4 -3.40 -9.04 -21.59
CA PRO A 4 -2.14 -8.44 -21.19
C PRO A 4 -1.10 -9.57 -21.13
N SER A 5 -0.05 -9.43 -21.93
CA SER A 5 1.07 -10.38 -21.96
C SER A 5 1.54 -10.61 -20.52
N SER A 6 1.78 -11.85 -20.10
CA SER A 6 2.24 -12.19 -18.74
C SER A 6 3.48 -11.39 -18.28
N ASN A 7 4.22 -10.81 -19.22
CA ASN A 7 5.33 -9.90 -18.96
C ASN A 7 4.88 -8.52 -18.43
N ASP A 8 3.78 -7.98 -18.95
CA ASP A 8 3.21 -6.68 -18.59
C ASP A 8 2.70 -6.67 -17.14
N GLY A 9 1.95 -7.72 -16.77
CA GLY A 9 1.50 -7.91 -15.38
C GLY A 9 2.65 -8.10 -14.39
N ARG A 10 3.77 -8.71 -14.80
CA ARG A 10 4.96 -8.86 -13.95
C ARG A 10 5.69 -7.54 -13.74
N ILE A 11 5.78 -6.71 -14.77
CA ILE A 11 6.38 -5.37 -14.68
C ILE A 11 5.54 -4.49 -13.76
N PHE A 12 4.22 -4.49 -13.96
CA PHE A 12 3.28 -3.70 -13.17
C PHE A 12 3.29 -4.08 -11.67
N ARG A 13 3.37 -5.38 -11.37
CA ARG A 13 3.52 -5.87 -10.00
C ARG A 13 4.82 -5.40 -9.34
N ARG A 14 5.93 -5.42 -10.09
CA ARG A 14 7.23 -4.94 -9.59
C ARG A 14 7.23 -3.44 -9.34
N GLU A 15 6.60 -2.66 -10.22
CA GLU A 15 6.44 -1.21 -10.03
C GLU A 15 5.62 -0.91 -8.77
N THR A 16 4.52 -1.64 -8.56
CA THR A 16 3.68 -1.55 -7.36
C THR A 16 4.49 -1.86 -6.10
N GLU A 17 5.26 -2.94 -6.11
CA GLU A 17 6.15 -3.32 -5.00
C GLU A 17 7.14 -2.19 -4.69
N TRP A 18 7.79 -1.60 -5.70
CA TRP A 18 8.73 -0.50 -5.49
C TRP A 18 8.06 0.74 -4.90
N VAL A 19 6.99 1.24 -5.52
CA VAL A 19 6.32 2.46 -5.06
C VAL A 19 5.84 2.33 -3.62
N VAL A 20 5.22 1.20 -3.28
CA VAL A 20 4.69 0.95 -1.94
C VAL A 20 5.79 0.84 -0.90
N ASN A 21 6.89 0.14 -1.20
CA ASN A 21 8.00 -0.02 -0.26
C ASN A 21 8.82 1.26 -0.09
N GLU A 22 8.96 2.09 -1.13
CA GLU A 22 9.56 3.41 -1.01
C GLU A 22 8.74 4.32 -0.09
N ILE A 23 7.41 4.29 -0.19
CA ILE A 23 6.53 5.04 0.74
C ILE A 23 6.69 4.49 2.17
N ALA A 24 6.68 3.16 2.33
CA ALA A 24 6.82 2.52 3.64
C ALA A 24 8.19 2.76 4.31
N GLN A 25 9.22 3.08 3.53
CA GLN A 25 10.56 3.43 4.02
C GLN A 25 10.81 4.94 4.07
N GLY A 26 9.84 5.76 3.68
CA GLY A 26 9.99 7.22 3.65
C GLY A 26 10.89 7.73 2.52
N LEU A 27 11.23 6.88 1.54
CA LEU A 27 12.00 7.24 0.35
C LEU A 27 11.15 7.95 -0.71
N ARG A 28 9.83 7.73 -0.67
CA ARG A 28 8.84 8.42 -1.52
C ARG A 28 7.78 9.08 -0.66
N MET A 29 7.47 10.35 -0.95
CA MET A 29 6.36 11.04 -0.32
C MET A 29 5.02 10.38 -0.68
N LEU A 30 4.10 10.32 0.30
CA LEU A 30 2.76 9.75 0.10
C LEU A 30 2.03 10.40 -1.08
N ASP A 31 2.08 11.72 -1.22
CA ASP A 31 1.42 12.45 -2.31
C ASP A 31 1.98 12.08 -3.69
N SER A 32 3.29 11.86 -3.81
CA SER A 32 3.92 11.40 -5.05
C SER A 32 3.46 9.99 -5.42
N GLY A 33 3.33 9.09 -4.43
CA GLY A 33 2.78 7.75 -4.64
C GLY A 33 1.31 7.76 -5.03
N VAL A 34 0.52 8.63 -4.40
CA VAL A 34 -0.91 8.82 -4.74
C VAL A 34 -1.07 9.42 -6.13
N GLY A 35 -0.17 10.33 -6.54
CA GLY A 35 -0.12 10.89 -7.89
C GLY A 35 0.12 9.82 -8.95
N TRP A 36 1.10 8.95 -8.73
CA TRP A 36 1.35 7.77 -9.57
C TRP A 36 0.09 6.88 -9.68
N PHE A 37 -0.50 6.49 -8.54
CA PHE A 37 -1.70 5.65 -8.52
C PHE A 37 -2.89 6.30 -9.23
N SER A 38 -3.07 7.61 -9.08
CA SER A 38 -4.15 8.37 -9.72
C SER A 38 -3.99 8.46 -11.23
N GLY A 39 -2.78 8.34 -11.77
CA GLY A 39 -2.53 8.31 -13.21
C GLY A 39 -2.95 7.00 -13.89
N LEU A 40 -3.21 5.94 -13.12
CA LEU A 40 -3.59 4.63 -13.64
C LEU A 40 -5.04 4.61 -14.14
N ALA A 41 -5.30 3.74 -15.13
CA ALA A 41 -6.65 3.37 -15.54
C ALA A 41 -7.40 2.65 -14.39
N PRO A 42 -8.74 2.66 -14.38
CA PRO A 42 -9.53 2.04 -13.31
C PRO A 42 -9.16 0.58 -13.01
N GLU A 43 -8.90 -0.22 -14.05
CA GLU A 43 -8.50 -1.61 -13.92
C GLU A 43 -7.13 -1.74 -13.23
N GLY A 44 -6.17 -0.91 -13.63
CA GLY A 44 -4.84 -0.87 -13.01
C GLY A 44 -4.91 -0.43 -11.54
N ARG A 45 -5.80 0.50 -11.18
CA ARG A 45 -6.03 0.88 -9.77
C ARG A 45 -6.56 -0.30 -8.95
N GLN A 46 -7.48 -1.07 -9.53
CA GLN A 46 -8.03 -2.25 -8.88
C GLN A 46 -6.96 -3.32 -8.64
N GLU A 47 -6.12 -3.59 -9.64
CA GLU A 47 -5.00 -4.52 -9.54
C GLU A 47 -3.99 -4.08 -8.47
N VAL A 48 -3.61 -2.79 -8.45
CA VAL A 48 -2.73 -2.26 -7.40
C VAL A 48 -3.35 -2.42 -6.02
N LEU A 49 -4.64 -2.07 -5.84
CA LEU A 49 -5.31 -2.24 -4.55
C LEU A 49 -5.32 -3.71 -4.09
N GLN A 50 -5.44 -4.66 -5.01
CA GLN A 50 -5.37 -6.08 -4.71
C GLN A 50 -3.96 -6.51 -4.28
N GLU A 51 -2.91 -6.05 -4.97
CA GLU A 51 -1.52 -6.33 -4.59
C GLU A 51 -1.15 -5.71 -3.23
N VAL A 52 -1.44 -4.42 -3.01
CA VAL A 52 -1.12 -3.75 -1.74
C VAL A 52 -1.90 -4.39 -0.57
N THR A 53 -3.12 -4.86 -0.83
CA THR A 53 -3.88 -5.65 0.15
C THR A 53 -3.13 -6.93 0.54
N GLY A 54 -2.56 -7.64 -0.43
CA GLY A 54 -1.70 -8.79 -0.18
C GLY A 54 -0.49 -8.45 0.71
N TYR A 55 0.17 -7.32 0.45
CA TYR A 55 1.30 -6.86 1.27
C TYR A 55 0.87 -6.53 2.70
N ALA A 56 -0.27 -5.86 2.87
CA ALA A 56 -0.85 -5.56 4.19
C ALA A 56 -1.18 -6.85 4.98
N MET A 57 -1.75 -7.86 4.33
CA MET A 57 -2.00 -9.16 4.96
C MET A 57 -0.70 -9.85 5.39
N GLN A 58 0.33 -9.83 4.55
CA GLN A 58 1.67 -10.38 4.87
C GLN A 58 2.41 -9.60 5.97
N ALA A 59 2.11 -8.31 6.13
CA ALA A 59 2.60 -7.48 7.22
C ALA A 59 1.83 -7.71 8.54
N HIS A 60 0.75 -8.52 8.51
CA HIS A 60 -0.13 -8.77 9.65
C HIS A 60 -0.62 -7.47 10.27
N ILE A 61 -1.25 -6.61 9.48
CA ILE A 61 -1.84 -5.36 9.99
C ILE A 61 -2.82 -5.65 11.12
N THR A 62 -2.81 -4.79 12.13
CA THR A 62 -3.73 -4.81 13.27
C THR A 62 -4.67 -3.61 13.19
N SER A 63 -5.76 -3.61 13.97
CA SER A 63 -6.62 -2.43 14.09
C SER A 63 -5.86 -1.20 14.64
N ALA A 64 -4.81 -1.42 15.44
CA ALA A 64 -3.92 -0.35 15.92
C ALA A 64 -3.08 0.25 14.80
N ASP A 65 -2.50 -0.58 13.92
CA ASP A 65 -1.83 -0.11 12.70
C ASP A 65 -2.81 0.64 11.80
N GLY A 66 -4.05 0.14 11.69
CA GLY A 66 -5.15 0.79 10.98
C GLY A 66 -5.39 2.22 11.46
N ARG A 67 -5.59 2.41 12.76
CA ARG A 67 -5.81 3.74 13.35
C ARG A 67 -4.60 4.67 13.16
N ALA A 68 -3.39 4.16 13.38
CA ALA A 68 -2.17 4.94 13.21
C ALA A 68 -1.93 5.35 11.74
N GLY A 69 -2.18 4.45 10.79
CA GLY A 69 -2.06 4.72 9.37
C GLY A 69 -3.12 5.70 8.87
N VAL A 70 -4.38 5.58 9.32
CA VAL A 70 -5.43 6.56 9.01
C VAL A 70 -5.04 7.96 9.47
N ALA A 71 -4.50 8.11 10.69
CA ALA A 71 -4.03 9.40 11.20
C ALA A 71 -2.92 10.03 10.33
N ARG A 72 -2.08 9.21 9.69
CA ARG A 72 -0.99 9.65 8.79
C ARG A 72 -1.42 9.86 7.34
N SER A 73 -2.57 9.29 6.96
CA SER A 73 -3.04 9.28 5.58
C SER A 73 -3.61 10.62 5.11
N GLY A 74 -3.99 11.53 6.01
CA GLY A 74 -4.74 12.74 5.66
C GLY A 74 -6.17 12.49 5.17
N VAL A 75 -6.67 11.25 5.25
CA VAL A 75 -8.05 10.88 4.96
C VAL A 75 -8.90 10.99 6.23
N LYS A 76 -10.16 11.44 6.07
CA LYS A 76 -11.09 11.52 7.20
C LYS A 76 -11.32 10.13 7.81
N PRO A 77 -11.30 9.98 9.15
CA PRO A 77 -11.54 8.68 9.80
C PRO A 77 -12.90 8.05 9.45
N THR A 78 -13.87 8.85 9.03
CA THR A 78 -15.22 8.41 8.63
C THR A 78 -15.32 7.98 7.17
N ALA A 79 -14.26 8.14 6.36
CA ALA A 79 -14.26 7.63 4.99
C ALA A 79 -14.32 6.09 5.02
N ASN A 80 -15.07 5.50 4.08
CA ASN A 80 -15.27 4.06 3.99
C ASN A 80 -13.95 3.24 4.12
N PRO A 81 -12.87 3.54 3.37
CA PRO A 81 -11.62 2.79 3.53
C PRO A 81 -10.96 2.96 4.91
N SER A 82 -11.11 4.12 5.56
CA SER A 82 -10.58 4.35 6.92
C SER A 82 -11.34 3.53 7.96
N VAL A 83 -12.67 3.45 7.82
CA VAL A 83 -13.51 2.63 8.69
C VAL A 83 -13.16 1.15 8.51
N MET A 84 -13.08 0.67 7.25
CA MET A 84 -12.76 -0.72 6.92
C MET A 84 -11.45 -1.21 7.55
N ILE A 85 -10.38 -0.44 7.43
CA ILE A 85 -9.04 -0.85 7.91
C ILE A 85 -8.91 -0.77 9.44
N CYS A 86 -9.75 0.03 10.11
CA CYS A 86 -9.76 0.17 11.56
C CYS A 86 -10.66 -0.84 12.28
N MET A 87 -11.44 -1.65 11.55
CA MET A 87 -12.22 -2.74 12.14
C MET A 87 -11.33 -3.81 12.77
N ASP A 88 -11.94 -4.66 13.60
CA ASP A 88 -11.26 -5.80 14.22
C ASP A 88 -12.06 -7.10 13.93
N PRO A 89 -11.57 -7.97 13.02
CA PRO A 89 -10.34 -7.81 12.22
C PRO A 89 -10.47 -6.74 11.11
N PRO A 90 -9.35 -6.18 10.62
CA PRO A 90 -9.35 -5.28 9.47
C PRO A 90 -9.99 -5.91 8.23
N ARG A 91 -10.71 -5.11 7.44
CA ARG A 91 -11.33 -5.55 6.18
C ARG A 91 -10.50 -5.11 4.97
N TYR A 92 -10.43 -5.98 3.97
CA TYR A 92 -9.48 -5.89 2.85
C TYR A 92 -10.11 -5.70 1.47
N GLY A 93 -11.43 -5.51 1.39
CA GLY A 93 -12.19 -5.42 0.14
C GLY A 93 -12.00 -4.12 -0.65
N PHE A 94 -10.81 -3.50 -0.64
CA PHE A 94 -10.57 -2.18 -1.24
C PHE A 94 -10.72 -2.16 -2.76
N ALA A 95 -10.26 -3.22 -3.44
CA ALA A 95 -10.41 -3.38 -4.88
C ALA A 95 -11.88 -3.44 -5.33
N GLY A 96 -12.78 -3.88 -4.46
CA GLY A 96 -14.23 -3.95 -4.72
C GLY A 96 -14.99 -2.67 -4.41
N LEU A 97 -14.32 -1.61 -3.95
CA LEU A 97 -14.96 -0.31 -3.73
C LEU A 97 -15.29 0.38 -5.05
N PRO A 98 -16.26 1.32 -5.07
CA PRO A 98 -16.50 2.19 -6.22
C PRO A 98 -15.22 2.88 -6.67
N ALA A 99 -15.01 3.03 -7.97
CA ALA A 99 -13.78 3.62 -8.54
C ALA A 99 -13.45 5.01 -7.99
N ALA A 100 -14.46 5.80 -7.61
CA ALA A 100 -14.30 7.11 -6.98
C ALA A 100 -13.63 7.03 -5.60
N GLU A 101 -13.68 5.87 -4.92
CA GLU A 101 -13.05 5.65 -3.63
C GLU A 101 -11.63 5.09 -3.74
N HIS A 102 -11.18 4.63 -4.91
CA HIS A 102 -9.91 3.92 -5.07
C HIS A 102 -8.70 4.75 -4.63
N VAL A 103 -8.66 6.05 -4.96
CA VAL A 103 -7.55 6.94 -4.58
C VAL A 103 -7.49 7.09 -3.06
N THR A 104 -8.65 7.27 -2.43
CA THR A 104 -8.78 7.34 -0.97
C THR A 104 -8.38 6.01 -0.32
N ALA A 105 -8.79 4.89 -0.91
CA ALA A 105 -8.47 3.55 -0.44
C ALA A 105 -6.96 3.28 -0.50
N PHE A 106 -6.30 3.60 -1.61
CA PHE A 106 -4.86 3.44 -1.77
C PHE A 106 -4.11 4.26 -0.73
N ARG A 107 -4.50 5.54 -0.55
CA ARG A 107 -3.87 6.44 0.42
C ARG A 107 -3.94 5.92 1.86
N VAL A 108 -5.09 5.38 2.26
CA VAL A 108 -5.27 4.74 3.58
C VAL A 108 -4.43 3.46 3.68
N LEU A 109 -4.58 2.57 2.71
CA LEU A 109 -3.99 1.24 2.75
C LEU A 109 -2.46 1.30 2.77
N VAL A 110 -1.84 2.14 1.94
CA VAL A 110 -0.38 2.31 1.91
C VAL A 110 0.15 2.94 3.20
N SER A 111 -0.61 3.86 3.80
CA SER A 111 -0.24 4.49 5.08
C SER A 111 -0.29 3.48 6.23
N VAL A 112 -1.30 2.60 6.24
CA VAL A 112 -1.41 1.51 7.24
C VAL A 112 -0.34 0.45 7.01
N PHE A 113 -0.08 0.08 5.76
CA PHE A 113 1.02 -0.80 5.41
C PHE A 113 2.36 -0.24 5.90
N ALA A 114 2.64 1.05 5.68
CA ALA A 114 3.87 1.68 6.15
C ALA A 114 4.07 1.56 7.68
N VAL A 115 2.98 1.71 8.46
CA VAL A 115 3.03 1.53 9.92
C VAL A 115 3.33 0.08 10.28
N ALA A 116 2.58 -0.87 9.71
CA ALA A 116 2.76 -2.28 10.03
C ALA A 116 4.11 -2.83 9.55
N ASP A 117 4.60 -2.39 8.40
CA ASP A 117 5.91 -2.78 7.90
C ASP A 117 7.03 -2.20 8.76
N THR A 118 6.91 -0.94 9.21
CA THR A 118 7.85 -0.35 10.18
C THR A 118 7.88 -1.16 11.47
N ARG A 119 6.72 -1.46 12.05
CA ARG A 119 6.61 -2.33 13.23
C ARG A 119 7.28 -3.67 12.98
N ARG A 120 6.99 -4.33 11.85
CA ARG A 120 7.57 -5.62 11.48
C ARG A 120 9.10 -5.55 11.37
N ARG A 121 9.63 -4.50 10.74
CA ARG A 121 11.08 -4.27 10.60
C ARG A 121 11.75 -4.08 11.97
N GLU A 122 11.12 -3.34 12.87
CA GLU A 122 11.65 -3.06 14.21
C GLU A 122 11.54 -4.27 15.15
N THR A 123 10.47 -5.07 15.05
CA THR A 123 10.23 -6.18 15.98
C THR A 123 10.85 -7.50 15.54
N TYR A 124 10.77 -7.83 14.24
CA TYR A 124 11.19 -9.14 13.73
C TYR A 124 12.50 -9.07 12.96
N CYS A 125 12.64 -8.10 12.06
CA CYS A 125 13.84 -8.02 11.22
C CYS A 125 15.05 -7.49 11.99
N LYS A 126 14.87 -6.46 12.82
CA LYS A 126 15.92 -5.82 13.64
C LYS A 126 17.19 -5.48 12.85
N GLY A 127 17.02 -4.99 11.61
CA GLY A 127 18.14 -4.65 10.72
C GLY A 127 18.86 -5.83 10.06
N ALA A 128 18.44 -7.07 10.31
CA ALA A 128 19.02 -8.28 9.71
C ALA A 128 18.21 -8.81 8.50
N CYS A 129 17.28 -8.01 7.96
CA CYS A 129 16.48 -8.43 6.81
C CYS A 129 17.33 -8.47 5.54
N THR A 130 17.28 -9.56 4.79
CA THR A 130 17.97 -9.69 3.49
C THR A 130 17.02 -9.51 2.30
N HIS A 131 15.74 -9.25 2.53
CA HIS A 131 14.77 -9.03 1.44
C HIS A 131 15.06 -7.72 0.72
N GLY A 132 15.03 -7.75 -0.62
CA GLY A 132 15.33 -6.57 -1.45
C GLY A 132 14.41 -5.39 -1.19
N TRP A 133 13.12 -5.64 -0.95
CA TRP A 133 12.13 -4.60 -0.64
C TRP A 133 12.27 -3.98 0.75
N HIS A 134 13.14 -4.50 1.63
CA HIS A 134 13.50 -3.87 2.92
C HIS A 134 14.87 -3.18 2.91
N ASN A 135 15.60 -3.29 1.80
CA ASN A 135 16.94 -2.72 1.63
C ASN A 135 16.98 -1.85 0.36
N LEU A 136 15.99 -0.96 0.22
CA LEU A 136 15.97 -0.01 -0.88
C LEU A 136 17.02 1.07 -0.62
N ALA A 137 17.84 1.37 -1.63
CA ALA A 137 18.74 2.52 -1.55
C ALA A 137 17.93 3.80 -1.78
N PRO A 138 18.19 4.89 -1.04
CA PRO A 138 17.71 6.21 -1.43
C PRO A 138 18.24 6.52 -2.83
N ALA A 139 17.42 7.19 -3.66
CA ALA A 139 17.91 7.70 -4.93
C ALA A 139 19.12 8.60 -4.65
N THR A 140 20.28 8.24 -5.21
CA THR A 140 21.45 9.13 -5.21
C THR A 140 21.06 10.38 -6.00
N GLU A 141 21.13 11.55 -5.38
CA GLU A 141 20.97 12.86 -6.04
C GLU A 141 21.98 13.06 -7.18
#